data_AF-A0A2V5WFX4-F1
#
_entry.id   AF-A0A2V5WFX4-F1
#
_cell.length_a   1.000
_cell.length_b   1.000
_cell.length_c   1.000
_cell.angle_alpha   90.00
_cell.angle_beta   90.00
_cell.angle_gamma   90.00
#
_symmetry.space_group_name_H-M   'P 1'
#
loop_
_entity.id
_entity.type
_entity.pdbx_description
1 polymer ?
#
loop_
_entity_poly.entity_id
_entity_poly.type
_entity_poly.pdbx_seq_one_letter_code
_entity_poly.pdbx_strand_id
1 'polypeptide(L)'
;MALGASRASVLRLFVFESVVISLLAGILGALLAWQLVPLVPKLATNFLPIEPGAATAISFPVLAFTVALSLLTGLIMGLYPALQSSRAEMVDALKEGGRGTSGSVRQQRFRKLLVGAQVALSVTLLAGASLLIASFVALSHQDPGFKPDNLWIGLTATPQAQYPDVAARSRLADQMMNALRATPGFQEAAISGGFPIFAGGGATLYARADANVPPIAERKGAPSNDISPGWLRTLGIPLLAGRDFNERDIADHPNVILISATGAKTVFGNENPVGKTLLITSG
;
A
#
# COMPACT_ATOMS: atom_id res chain seq x y z
N MET A 1 18.73 31.38 45.17
CA MET A 1 19.77 30.33 45.03
C MET A 1 20.64 30.33 46.29
N ALA A 2 20.65 29.25 47.07
CA ALA A 2 21.47 29.12 48.28
C ALA A 2 22.64 28.12 48.14
N LEU A 3 22.88 27.56 46.96
CA LEU A 3 24.02 26.67 46.68
C LEU A 3 24.56 27.02 45.28
N GLY A 4 25.82 27.45 45.20
CA GLY A 4 26.47 28.07 44.04
C GLY A 4 26.66 27.18 42.81
N ALA A 5 25.57 26.73 42.19
CA ALA A 5 25.62 26.10 40.87
C ALA A 5 25.80 27.18 39.78
N SER A 6 26.87 27.07 38.98
CA SER A 6 27.07 27.96 37.83
C SER A 6 25.90 27.82 36.84
N ARG A 7 25.54 28.92 36.17
CA ARG A 7 24.43 28.95 35.18
C ARG A 7 24.56 27.86 34.09
N ALA A 8 25.79 27.45 33.80
CA ALA A 8 26.10 26.35 32.89
C ALA A 8 25.65 24.98 33.42
N SER A 9 25.65 24.76 34.74
CA SER A 9 25.21 23.51 35.36
C SER A 9 23.69 23.33 35.28
N VAL A 10 22.90 24.39 35.49
CA VAL A 10 21.44 24.35 35.36
C VAL A 10 21.01 24.15 33.90
N LEU A 11 21.68 24.83 32.96
CA LEU A 11 21.49 24.63 31.52
C LEU A 11 21.83 23.20 31.08
N ARG A 12 22.96 22.66 31.55
CA ARG A 12 23.35 21.27 31.24
C ARG A 12 22.34 20.25 31.76
N LEU A 13 21.80 20.46 32.95
CA LEU A 13 20.85 19.53 33.55
C LEU A 13 19.54 19.46 32.75
N PHE A 14 18.95 20.61 32.40
CA PHE A 14 17.72 20.65 31.61
C PHE A 14 17.89 20.09 30.19
N VAL A 15 19.03 20.40 29.56
CA VAL A 15 19.36 19.84 28.23
C VAL A 15 19.54 18.33 28.34
N PHE A 16 20.24 17.84 29.37
CA PHE A 16 20.44 16.41 29.58
C PHE A 16 19.12 15.68 29.81
N GLU A 17 18.25 16.21 30.67
CA GLU A 17 16.93 15.61 30.96
C GLU A 17 16.04 15.58 29.71
N SER A 18 16.03 16.66 28.92
CA SER A 18 15.28 16.72 27.66
C SER A 18 15.80 15.74 26.61
N VAL A 19 17.13 15.58 26.53
CA VAL A 19 17.79 14.62 25.63
C VAL A 19 17.47 13.19 26.06
N VAL A 20 17.53 12.87 27.36
CA VAL A 20 17.19 11.54 27.87
C VAL A 20 15.73 11.19 27.59
N ILE A 21 14.80 12.10 27.84
CA ILE A 21 13.37 11.89 27.56
C ILE A 21 13.14 11.70 26.05
N SER A 22 13.78 12.50 25.20
CA SER A 22 13.67 12.37 23.74
C SER A 22 14.25 11.05 23.24
N LEU A 23 15.37 10.60 23.81
CA LEU A 23 15.99 9.32 23.49
C LEU A 23 15.08 8.16 23.87
N LEU A 24 14.50 8.18 25.08
CA LEU A 24 13.56 7.16 25.54
C LEU A 24 12.29 7.13 24.67
N ALA A 25 11.73 8.29 24.32
CA ALA A 25 10.60 8.38 23.41
C ALA A 25 10.92 7.83 22.01
N GLY A 26 12.12 8.13 21.49
CA GLY A 26 12.60 7.60 20.22
C GLY A 26 12.78 6.08 20.23
N ILE A 27 13.36 5.52 21.30
CA ILE A 27 13.52 4.06 21.48
C ILE A 27 12.15 3.38 21.56
N LEU A 28 11.21 3.92 22.35
CA LEU A 28 9.85 3.38 22.44
C LEU A 28 9.11 3.44 21.10
N GLY A 29 9.23 4.56 20.38
CA GLY A 29 8.64 4.71 19.04
C GLY A 29 9.22 3.72 18.03
N ALA A 30 10.54 3.50 18.07
CA ALA A 30 11.21 2.52 17.21
C ALA A 30 10.80 1.08 17.54
N LEU A 31 10.67 0.72 18.83
CA LEU A 31 10.18 -0.58 19.27
C LEU A 31 8.72 -0.82 18.82
N LEU A 32 7.86 0.17 18.98
CA LEU A 32 6.47 0.12 18.50
C LEU A 32 6.44 -0.05 16.98
N ALA A 33 7.21 0.74 16.24
CA ALA A 33 7.29 0.61 14.78
C ALA A 33 7.80 -0.77 14.37
N TRP A 34 8.81 -1.32 15.06
CA TRP A 34 9.34 -2.65 14.77
C TRP A 34 8.31 -3.76 14.99
N GLN A 35 7.37 -3.58 15.92
CA GLN A 35 6.27 -4.54 16.14
C GLN A 35 5.09 -4.33 15.17
N LEU A 36 4.70 -3.07 14.91
CA LEU A 36 3.53 -2.72 14.09
C LEU A 36 3.78 -2.86 12.59
N VAL A 37 4.95 -2.46 12.09
CA VAL A 37 5.29 -2.53 10.66
C VAL A 37 5.15 -3.95 10.09
N PRO A 38 5.64 -5.03 10.74
CA PRO A 38 5.45 -6.39 10.24
C PRO A 38 4.02 -6.94 10.44
N LEU A 39 3.16 -6.29 11.24
CA LEU A 39 1.74 -6.67 11.38
C LEU A 39 0.90 -6.18 10.19
N VAL A 40 1.26 -5.05 9.57
CA VAL A 40 0.56 -4.51 8.40
C VAL A 40 0.50 -5.50 7.23
N PRO A 41 1.62 -6.10 6.77
CA PRO A 41 1.57 -7.11 5.71
C PRO A 41 0.83 -8.38 6.14
N LYS A 42 0.86 -8.79 7.42
CA LYS A 42 0.12 -9.97 7.90
C LYS A 42 -1.40 -9.78 7.86
N LEU A 43 -1.87 -8.57 8.15
CA LEU A 43 -3.29 -8.20 8.00
C LEU A 43 -3.66 -8.02 6.52
N ALA A 44 -2.74 -7.49 5.70
CA ALA A 44 -2.93 -7.29 4.27
C ALA A 44 -2.85 -8.61 3.47
N THR A 45 -2.09 -9.62 3.92
CA THR A 45 -1.96 -10.92 3.22
C THR A 45 -3.27 -11.69 3.11
N ASN A 46 -4.25 -11.42 3.98
CA ASN A 46 -5.59 -11.96 3.83
C ASN A 46 -6.37 -11.38 2.63
N PHE A 47 -5.91 -10.23 2.09
CA PHE A 47 -6.55 -9.53 0.95
C PHE A 47 -5.63 -9.44 -0.29
N LEU A 48 -4.31 -9.49 -0.09
CA LEU A 48 -3.27 -9.31 -1.11
C LEU A 48 -2.04 -10.18 -0.78
N PRO A 49 -1.76 -11.25 -1.54
CA PRO A 49 -0.45 -11.89 -1.63
C PRO A 49 0.65 -10.88 -2.02
N ILE A 50 1.16 -10.17 -1.03
CA ILE A 50 2.37 -9.38 -1.14
C ILE A 50 3.51 -10.40 -1.27
N GLU A 51 4.24 -10.38 -2.39
CA GLU A 51 5.42 -11.22 -2.57
C GLU A 51 6.36 -11.09 -1.36
N PRO A 52 6.99 -12.20 -0.89
CA PRO A 52 8.01 -12.15 0.15
C PRO A 52 9.26 -11.44 -0.40
N GLY A 53 9.22 -10.11 -0.44
CA GLY A 53 10.24 -9.26 -1.09
C GLY A 53 9.74 -7.86 -1.44
N ALA A 54 8.43 -7.63 -1.54
CA ALA A 54 7.86 -6.31 -1.79
C ALA A 54 7.92 -5.43 -0.52
N ALA A 55 9.08 -4.79 -0.34
CA ALA A 55 9.31 -3.51 0.36
C ALA A 55 8.62 -3.23 1.72
N THR A 56 8.24 -4.24 2.50
CA THR A 56 7.92 -4.06 3.93
C THR A 56 9.16 -4.21 4.80
N ALA A 57 10.29 -3.67 4.35
CA ALA A 57 11.44 -3.45 5.21
C ALA A 57 11.31 -2.03 5.78
N ILE A 58 11.58 -1.88 7.07
CA ILE A 58 11.74 -0.55 7.70
C ILE A 58 12.76 0.20 6.86
N SER A 59 12.29 1.15 6.06
CA SER A 59 13.16 1.83 5.12
C SER A 59 14.07 2.75 5.93
N PHE A 60 15.38 2.58 5.77
CA PHE A 60 16.39 3.38 6.44
C PHE A 60 16.13 4.90 6.32
N PRO A 61 15.60 5.44 5.19
CA PRO A 61 15.20 6.84 5.10
C PRO A 61 14.10 7.25 6.08
N VAL A 62 13.09 6.38 6.31
CA VAL A 62 12.01 6.66 7.26
C VAL A 62 12.53 6.63 8.69
N LEU A 63 13.37 5.64 9.04
CA LEU A 63 13.96 5.55 10.37
C LEU A 63 14.91 6.73 10.65
N ALA A 64 15.74 7.10 9.67
CA ALA A 64 16.60 8.28 9.75
C ALA A 64 15.78 9.58 9.88
N PHE A 65 14.68 9.72 9.14
CA PHE A 65 13.77 10.85 9.25
C PHE A 65 13.12 10.92 10.64
N THR A 66 12.63 9.79 11.19
CA THR A 66 12.03 9.74 12.53
C THR A 66 13.04 10.10 13.61
N VAL A 67 14.26 9.58 13.54
CA VAL A 67 15.35 9.90 14.49
C VAL A 67 15.75 11.37 14.38
N ALA A 68 15.91 11.89 13.16
CA ALA A 68 16.24 13.29 12.93
C ALA A 68 15.15 14.21 13.48
N LEU A 69 13.87 13.90 13.23
CA LEU A 69 12.74 14.67 13.73
C LEU A 69 12.66 14.62 15.26
N SER A 70 12.87 13.45 15.87
CA SER A 70 12.91 13.28 17.33
C SER A 70 14.02 14.13 17.97
N LEU A 71 15.23 14.08 17.43
CA LEU A 71 16.35 14.91 17.87
C LEU A 71 16.05 16.41 17.70
N LEU A 72 15.48 16.82 16.56
CA LEU A 72 15.09 18.22 16.32
C LEU A 72 14.06 18.70 17.33
N THR A 73 13.02 17.90 17.60
CA THR A 73 11.99 18.23 18.59
C THR A 73 12.55 18.32 20.02
N GLY A 74 13.41 17.37 20.41
CA GLY A 74 14.08 17.38 21.72
C GLY A 74 15.03 18.56 21.89
N LEU A 75 15.77 18.92 20.83
CA LEU A 75 16.67 20.06 20.83
C LEU A 75 15.90 21.38 20.94
N ILE A 76 14.83 21.55 20.15
CA ILE A 76 14.00 22.76 20.19
C ILE A 76 13.32 22.90 21.56
N MET A 77 12.77 21.82 22.11
CA MET A 77 12.07 21.87 23.41
C MET A 77 13.01 21.96 24.61
N GLY A 78 14.24 21.43 24.54
CA GLY A 78 15.21 21.47 25.64
C GLY A 78 16.07 22.73 25.67
N LEU A 79 16.45 23.27 24.51
CA LEU A 79 17.30 24.47 24.43
C LEU A 79 16.51 25.75 24.79
N TYR A 80 15.21 25.75 24.54
CA TYR A 80 14.34 26.91 24.73
C TYR A 80 14.11 27.32 26.21
N PRO A 81 13.70 26.43 27.14
CA PRO A 81 13.55 26.78 28.55
C PRO A 81 14.89 27.10 29.22
N ALA A 82 15.98 26.46 28.77
CA ALA A 82 17.32 26.67 29.31
C ALA A 82 17.91 28.06 28.96
N LEU A 83 17.63 28.57 27.75
CA LEU A 83 17.97 29.95 27.37
C LEU A 83 17.07 31.01 28.05
N GLN A 84 15.85 30.63 28.43
CA GLN A 84 14.91 31.55 29.10
C GLN A 84 15.18 31.72 30.60
N SER A 85 15.48 30.65 31.35
CA SER A 85 15.81 30.81 32.78
C SER A 85 17.09 31.62 32.99
N SER A 86 18.04 31.53 32.06
CA SER A 86 19.26 32.34 32.04
C SER A 86 19.01 33.86 31.89
N ARG A 87 17.89 34.29 31.30
CA ARG A 87 17.55 35.72 31.12
C ARG A 87 16.60 36.26 32.18
N ALA A 88 15.72 35.43 32.74
CA ALA A 88 14.72 35.86 33.71
C ALA A 88 15.31 36.23 35.08
N GLU A 89 16.40 35.59 35.52
CA GLU A 89 16.96 35.82 36.86
C GLU A 89 17.82 37.10 37.02
N MET A 90 18.16 37.83 35.96
CA MET A 90 19.02 39.03 36.10
C MET A 90 18.27 40.34 36.39
N VAL A 91 16.96 40.42 36.12
CA VAL A 91 16.20 41.67 36.32
C VAL A 91 15.29 41.60 37.55
N ASP A 92 14.77 40.42 37.91
CA ASP A 92 13.84 40.26 39.02
C ASP A 92 14.54 39.99 40.37
N ALA A 93 15.72 39.37 40.39
CA ALA A 93 16.46 39.12 41.65
C ALA A 93 16.97 40.40 42.35
N LEU A 94 16.97 41.54 41.67
CA LEU A 94 17.33 42.86 42.22
C LEU A 94 16.11 43.73 42.57
N LYS A 95 14.88 43.31 42.22
CA LYS A 95 13.65 44.10 42.43
C LYS A 95 12.58 43.41 43.27
N GLU A 96 12.67 42.11 43.51
CA GLU A 96 11.57 41.35 44.13
C GLU A 96 11.70 41.23 45.67
N GLY A 97 11.62 42.39 46.33
CA GLY A 97 11.17 42.49 47.73
C GLY A 97 9.65 42.60 47.87
N GLY A 98 8.86 42.40 46.80
CA GLY A 98 7.41 42.62 46.87
C GLY A 98 6.62 42.03 45.70
N ARG A 99 5.92 40.92 45.99
CA ARG A 99 4.63 40.50 45.42
C ARG A 99 4.54 40.41 43.88
N GLY A 100 4.89 39.24 43.31
CA GLY A 100 4.29 38.80 42.05
C GLY A 100 5.02 37.69 41.31
N THR A 101 4.80 36.43 41.70
CA THR A 101 5.28 35.18 41.05
C THR A 101 4.64 34.92 39.66
N SER A 102 4.74 35.87 38.73
CA SER A 102 4.28 35.69 37.36
C SER A 102 5.43 35.99 36.41
N GLY A 103 6.10 34.92 35.95
CA GLY A 103 7.02 35.01 34.81
C GLY A 103 6.38 35.83 33.67
N SER A 104 7.18 36.67 33.02
CA SER A 104 6.69 37.76 32.16
C SER A 104 5.52 37.33 31.23
N VAL A 105 4.52 38.19 31.05
CA VAL A 105 3.34 37.92 30.18
C VAL A 105 3.73 37.41 28.79
N ARG A 106 4.90 37.83 28.27
CA ARG A 106 5.49 37.38 27.02
C ARG A 106 5.89 35.90 27.05
N GLN A 107 6.38 35.41 28.18
CA GLN A 107 6.76 34.01 28.42
C GLN A 107 5.54 33.09 28.45
N GLN A 108 4.46 33.48 29.14
CA GLN A 108 3.21 32.72 29.12
C GLN A 108 2.57 32.67 27.73
N ARG A 109 2.59 33.77 26.96
CA ARG A 109 2.04 33.82 25.60
C ARG A 109 2.80 32.89 24.64
N PHE A 110 4.13 32.87 24.68
CA PHE A 110 4.92 32.01 23.81
C PHE A 110 4.76 30.52 24.17
N ARG A 111 4.72 30.19 25.47
CA ARG A 111 4.45 28.81 25.91
C ARG A 111 3.08 28.32 25.46
N LYS A 112 2.05 29.18 25.53
CA LYS A 112 0.71 28.88 24.97
C LYS A 112 0.74 28.65 23.46
N LEU A 113 1.55 29.41 22.72
CA LEU A 113 1.68 29.27 21.27
C LEU A 113 2.38 27.96 20.87
N LEU A 114 3.45 27.57 21.58
CA LEU A 114 4.11 26.28 21.38
C LEU A 114 3.19 25.10 21.68
N VAL A 115 2.44 25.16 22.79
CA VAL A 115 1.45 24.12 23.12
C VAL A 115 0.35 24.06 22.05
N GLY A 116 -0.13 25.21 21.59
CA GLY A 116 -1.09 25.29 20.49
C GLY A 116 -0.58 24.65 19.20
N ALA A 117 0.66 24.93 18.80
CA ALA A 117 1.29 24.36 17.62
C ALA A 117 1.51 22.84 17.75
N GLN A 118 1.93 22.36 18.93
CA GLN A 118 2.10 20.93 19.20
C GLN A 118 0.77 20.17 19.09
N VAL A 119 -0.29 20.72 19.69
CA VAL A 119 -1.63 20.12 19.63
C VAL A 119 -2.15 20.15 18.19
N ALA A 120 -2.00 21.27 17.48
CA ALA A 120 -2.41 21.38 16.08
C ALA A 120 -1.71 20.34 15.18
N LEU A 121 -0.39 20.18 15.33
CA LEU A 121 0.37 19.16 14.59
C LEU A 121 -0.08 17.74 14.93
N SER A 122 -0.27 17.45 16.22
CA SER A 122 -0.71 16.11 16.68
C SER A 122 -2.09 15.76 16.14
N VAL A 123 -3.03 16.71 16.19
CA VAL A 123 -4.39 16.55 15.65
C VAL A 123 -4.35 16.39 14.12
N THR A 124 -3.50 17.14 13.42
CA THR A 124 -3.37 17.03 11.96
C THR A 124 -2.83 15.66 11.54
N LEU A 125 -1.79 15.16 12.22
CA LEU A 125 -1.25 13.83 11.98
C LEU A 125 -2.27 12.73 12.30
N LEU A 126 -2.98 12.84 13.42
CA LEU A 126 -4.03 11.89 13.80
C LEU A 126 -5.18 11.87 12.80
N ALA A 127 -5.62 13.05 12.33
CA ALA A 127 -6.66 13.17 11.31
C ALA A 127 -6.20 12.56 9.98
N GLY A 128 -4.97 12.83 9.55
CA GLY A 128 -4.39 12.24 8.34
C GLY A 128 -4.30 10.72 8.40
N ALA A 129 -3.80 10.17 9.53
CA ALA A 129 -3.74 8.73 9.75
C ALA A 129 -5.14 8.09 9.76
N SER A 130 -6.11 8.72 10.43
CA SER A 130 -7.49 8.24 10.51
C SER A 130 -8.17 8.24 9.13
N LEU A 131 -7.91 9.28 8.31
CA LEU A 131 -8.43 9.37 6.95
C LEU A 131 -7.83 8.29 6.04
N LEU A 132 -6.53 8.02 6.15
CA LEU A 132 -5.88 6.94 5.41
C LEU A 132 -6.47 5.57 5.77
N ILE A 133 -6.69 5.31 7.06
CA ILE A 133 -7.33 4.07 7.52
C ILE A 133 -8.76 3.99 6.98
N ALA A 134 -9.56 5.05 7.10
CA ALA A 134 -10.92 5.09 6.59
C ALA A 134 -10.97 4.87 5.07
N SER A 135 -10.05 5.48 4.33
CA SER A 135 -9.92 5.30 2.88
C SER A 135 -9.55 3.87 2.51
N PHE A 136 -8.65 3.24 3.25
CA PHE A 136 -8.27 1.84 3.03
C PHE A 136 -9.44 0.90 3.30
N VAL A 137 -10.16 1.11 4.40
CA VAL A 137 -11.36 0.31 4.74
C VAL A 137 -12.43 0.47 3.66
N ALA A 138 -12.69 1.70 3.20
CA ALA A 138 -13.62 1.95 2.11
C ALA A 138 -13.21 1.21 0.82
N LEU A 139 -11.91 1.23 0.49
CA LEU A 139 -11.37 0.53 -0.68
C LEU A 139 -11.50 -1.00 -0.54
N SER A 140 -11.28 -1.55 0.66
CA SER A 140 -11.42 -2.99 0.91
C SER A 140 -12.86 -3.51 0.88
N HIS A 141 -13.84 -2.64 1.09
CA HIS A 141 -15.27 -2.98 1.01
C HIS A 141 -15.88 -2.70 -0.36
N GLN A 142 -15.12 -2.10 -1.28
CA GLN A 142 -15.56 -1.93 -2.65
C GLN A 142 -15.60 -3.29 -3.34
N ASP A 143 -16.70 -3.59 -4.03
CA ASP A 143 -16.87 -4.82 -4.78
C ASP A 143 -15.71 -4.94 -5.80
N PRO A 144 -14.84 -5.95 -5.67
CA PRO A 144 -13.70 -6.11 -6.57
C PRO A 144 -14.13 -6.58 -7.97
N GLY A 145 -15.43 -6.79 -8.20
CA GLY A 145 -16.00 -7.27 -9.46
C GLY A 145 -15.97 -8.78 -9.59
N PHE A 146 -15.60 -9.50 -8.52
CA PHE A 146 -15.63 -10.95 -8.40
C PHE A 146 -16.00 -11.35 -6.96
N LYS A 147 -16.41 -12.61 -6.75
CA LYS A 147 -16.80 -13.12 -5.43
C LYS A 147 -15.60 -13.78 -4.74
N PRO A 148 -15.05 -13.19 -3.67
CA PRO A 148 -13.93 -13.78 -2.93
C PRO A 148 -14.37 -14.89 -1.96
N ASP A 149 -15.66 -14.97 -1.63
CA ASP A 149 -16.17 -15.93 -0.66
C ASP A 149 -15.99 -17.38 -1.14
N ASN A 150 -15.43 -18.24 -0.29
CA ASN A 150 -15.15 -19.66 -0.58
C ASN A 150 -14.22 -19.92 -1.77
N LEU A 151 -13.41 -18.93 -2.16
CA LEU A 151 -12.43 -19.07 -3.24
C LEU A 151 -11.07 -19.52 -2.71
N TRP A 152 -10.55 -20.62 -3.26
CA TRP A 152 -9.20 -21.11 -2.96
C TRP A 152 -8.28 -20.84 -4.14
N ILE A 153 -7.15 -20.20 -3.87
CA ILE A 153 -6.15 -19.86 -4.89
C ILE A 153 -4.88 -20.67 -4.62
N GLY A 154 -4.48 -21.47 -5.60
CA GLY A 154 -3.21 -22.20 -5.60
C GLY A 154 -2.30 -21.69 -6.70
N LEU A 155 -1.04 -21.40 -6.38
CA LEU A 155 -0.03 -21.02 -7.36
C LEU A 155 0.79 -22.25 -7.74
N THR A 156 0.85 -22.55 -9.04
CA THR A 156 1.63 -23.66 -9.57
C THR A 156 2.66 -23.14 -10.56
N ALA A 157 3.94 -23.41 -10.30
CA ALA A 157 4.99 -23.16 -11.28
C ALA A 157 5.07 -24.36 -12.24
N THR A 158 5.19 -24.09 -13.54
CA THR A 158 5.45 -25.11 -14.57
C THR A 158 6.87 -24.89 -15.12
N PRO A 159 7.90 -25.55 -14.56
CA PRO A 159 9.28 -25.36 -15.00
C PRO A 159 9.42 -25.74 -16.48
N GLN A 160 9.97 -24.84 -17.30
CA GLN A 160 10.19 -25.08 -18.73
C GLN A 160 11.01 -26.35 -19.00
N ALA A 161 11.95 -26.70 -18.10
CA ALA A 161 12.77 -27.90 -18.23
C ALA A 161 11.98 -29.22 -18.14
N GLN A 162 10.85 -29.24 -17.42
CA GLN A 162 9.99 -30.42 -17.26
C GLN A 162 8.81 -30.44 -18.23
N TYR A 163 8.34 -29.26 -18.64
CA TYR A 163 7.20 -29.11 -19.56
C TYR A 163 7.58 -28.17 -20.72
N PRO A 164 8.42 -28.65 -21.67
CA PRO A 164 8.90 -27.83 -22.77
C PRO A 164 7.83 -27.57 -23.83
N ASP A 165 6.93 -28.53 -24.06
CA ASP A 165 5.88 -28.47 -25.07
C ASP A 165 4.52 -28.02 -24.52
N VAL A 166 3.77 -27.30 -25.36
CA VAL A 166 2.40 -26.83 -25.06
C VAL A 166 1.47 -28.00 -24.75
N ALA A 167 1.63 -29.12 -25.47
CA ALA A 167 0.81 -30.31 -25.27
C ALA A 167 1.01 -30.93 -23.88
N ALA A 168 2.24 -31.01 -23.36
CA ALA A 168 2.50 -31.48 -22.01
C ALA A 168 1.90 -30.56 -20.93
N ARG A 169 1.96 -29.24 -21.12
CA ARG A 169 1.32 -28.28 -20.19
C ARG A 169 -0.20 -28.41 -20.21
N SER A 170 -0.80 -28.57 -21.40
CA SER A 170 -2.25 -28.80 -21.52
C SER A 170 -2.66 -30.09 -20.81
N ARG A 171 -1.95 -31.20 -21.02
CA ARG A 171 -2.24 -32.48 -20.34
C ARG A 171 -2.16 -32.36 -18.82
N LEU A 172 -1.16 -31.64 -18.30
CA LEU A 172 -1.05 -31.39 -16.85
C LEU A 172 -2.24 -30.58 -16.33
N ALA A 173 -2.62 -29.51 -17.03
CA ALA A 173 -3.76 -28.69 -16.67
C ALA A 173 -5.07 -29.51 -16.65
N ASP A 174 -5.28 -30.37 -17.65
CA ASP A 174 -6.45 -31.25 -17.74
C ASP A 174 -6.48 -32.27 -16.57
N GLN A 175 -5.34 -32.89 -16.26
CA GLN A 175 -5.23 -33.83 -15.14
C GLN A 175 -5.51 -33.16 -13.80
N MET A 176 -4.93 -31.98 -13.57
CA MET A 176 -5.14 -31.20 -12.35
C MET A 176 -6.61 -30.78 -12.22
N MET A 177 -7.21 -30.29 -13.30
CA MET A 177 -8.61 -29.89 -13.32
C MET A 177 -9.55 -31.06 -13.04
N ASN A 178 -9.29 -32.22 -13.64
CA ASN A 178 -10.07 -33.43 -13.41
C ASN A 178 -9.95 -33.93 -11.96
N ALA A 179 -8.75 -33.88 -11.37
CA ALA A 179 -8.53 -34.25 -9.98
C ALA A 179 -9.26 -33.30 -9.00
N LEU A 180 -9.21 -31.99 -9.25
CA LEU A 180 -9.90 -30.99 -8.42
C LEU A 180 -11.43 -31.17 -8.50
N ARG A 181 -11.98 -31.39 -9.69
CA ARG A 181 -13.42 -31.65 -9.89
C ARG A 181 -13.89 -32.97 -9.26
N ALA A 182 -13.00 -33.96 -9.15
CA ALA A 182 -13.30 -35.23 -8.50
C ALA A 182 -13.23 -35.16 -6.96
N THR A 183 -12.67 -34.09 -6.39
CA THR A 183 -12.49 -33.94 -4.94
C THR A 183 -13.78 -33.42 -4.28
N PRO A 184 -14.35 -34.14 -3.29
CA PRO A 184 -15.52 -33.67 -2.57
C PRO A 184 -15.27 -32.32 -1.88
N GLY A 185 -16.17 -31.36 -2.08
CA GLY A 185 -16.09 -30.02 -1.48
C GLY A 185 -15.76 -28.89 -2.47
N PHE A 186 -15.23 -29.21 -3.66
CA PHE A 186 -15.06 -28.23 -4.74
C PHE A 186 -16.29 -28.22 -5.65
N GLN A 187 -16.92 -27.05 -5.84
CA GLN A 187 -18.06 -26.90 -6.77
C GLN A 187 -17.58 -26.61 -8.19
N GLU A 188 -16.61 -25.71 -8.32
CA GLU A 188 -16.06 -25.24 -9.58
C GLU A 188 -14.53 -25.13 -9.45
N ALA A 189 -13.84 -25.33 -10.56
CA ALA A 189 -12.40 -25.20 -10.65
C ALA A 189 -12.04 -24.62 -12.03
N ALA A 190 -11.08 -23.70 -12.02
CA ALA A 190 -10.55 -23.05 -13.22
C ALA A 190 -9.06 -22.77 -13.04
N ILE A 191 -8.34 -22.68 -14.16
CA ILE A 191 -6.92 -22.33 -14.21
C ILE A 191 -6.78 -21.02 -14.98
N SER A 192 -5.88 -20.16 -14.54
CA SER A 192 -5.51 -18.95 -15.28
C SER A 192 -4.02 -18.66 -15.17
N GLY A 193 -3.46 -18.00 -16.19
CA GLY A 193 -2.06 -17.55 -16.22
C GLY A 193 -1.78 -16.38 -15.27
N GLY A 194 -2.82 -15.73 -14.76
CA GLY A 194 -2.76 -14.68 -13.75
C GLY A 194 -4.09 -14.52 -13.03
N PHE A 195 -4.10 -13.82 -11.90
CA PHE A 195 -5.32 -13.56 -11.11
C PHE A 195 -5.63 -12.05 -11.17
N PRO A 196 -6.89 -11.58 -11.12
CA PRO A 196 -7.19 -10.15 -11.32
C PRO A 196 -6.44 -9.20 -10.38
N ILE A 197 -6.07 -9.70 -9.20
CA ILE A 197 -5.29 -8.98 -8.19
C ILE A 197 -3.77 -9.14 -8.39
N PHE A 198 -3.31 -10.27 -8.94
CA PHE A 198 -1.90 -10.52 -9.28
C PHE A 198 -1.75 -10.38 -10.78
N ALA A 199 -1.52 -9.15 -11.24
CA ALA A 199 -1.35 -8.88 -12.66
C ALA A 199 -0.34 -9.86 -13.27
N GLY A 200 -0.82 -10.74 -14.16
CA GLY A 200 0.03 -11.54 -15.02
C GLY A 200 0.84 -10.58 -15.88
N GLY A 201 2.16 -10.72 -15.84
CA GLY A 201 3.15 -9.70 -16.21
C GLY A 201 3.29 -9.37 -17.70
N GLY A 202 2.20 -9.21 -18.45
CA GLY A 202 2.25 -8.87 -19.87
C GLY A 202 1.20 -7.84 -20.28
N ALA A 203 1.61 -6.81 -21.02
CA ALA A 203 0.69 -5.96 -21.77
C ALA A 203 0.59 -6.49 -23.21
N THR A 204 -0.56 -7.07 -23.57
CA THR A 204 -0.82 -7.47 -24.95
C THR A 204 -1.12 -6.23 -25.77
N LEU A 205 -0.32 -6.00 -26.80
CA LEU A 205 -0.54 -4.91 -27.74
C LEU A 205 -1.70 -5.27 -28.66
N TYR A 206 -2.65 -4.35 -28.82
CA TYR A 206 -3.84 -4.60 -29.62
C TYR A 206 -4.09 -3.50 -30.66
N ALA A 207 -4.80 -3.86 -31.72
CA ALA A 207 -5.33 -2.94 -32.73
C ALA A 207 -6.66 -3.46 -33.28
N ARG A 208 -7.52 -2.56 -33.75
CA ARG A 208 -8.74 -2.92 -34.47
C ARG A 208 -8.41 -3.40 -35.88
N ALA A 209 -8.94 -4.54 -36.28
CA ALA A 209 -8.75 -5.05 -37.63
C ALA A 209 -9.55 -4.26 -38.69
N ASP A 210 -10.64 -3.59 -38.27
CA ASP A 210 -11.54 -2.80 -39.12
C ASP A 210 -11.16 -1.31 -39.19
N ALA A 211 -10.00 -0.92 -38.66
CA ALA A 211 -9.48 0.45 -38.67
C ALA A 211 -8.07 0.52 -39.28
N ASN A 212 -7.52 1.73 -39.44
CA ASN A 212 -6.13 1.88 -39.83
C ASN A 212 -5.23 1.25 -38.75
N VAL A 213 -4.52 0.18 -39.09
CA VAL A 213 -3.73 -0.60 -38.14
C VAL A 213 -2.39 0.12 -37.91
N PRO A 214 -2.13 0.67 -36.71
CA PRO A 214 -0.88 1.36 -36.45
C PRO A 214 0.30 0.36 -36.39
N PRO A 215 1.53 0.85 -36.64
CA PRO A 215 2.75 0.08 -36.39
C PRO A 215 2.77 -0.47 -34.96
N ILE A 216 3.40 -1.62 -34.75
CA ILE A 216 3.42 -2.31 -33.44
C ILE A 216 3.91 -1.38 -32.32
N ALA A 217 4.91 -0.53 -32.60
CA ALA A 217 5.47 0.43 -31.64
C ALA A 217 4.48 1.49 -31.14
N GLU A 218 3.40 1.74 -31.87
CA GLU A 218 2.37 2.73 -31.53
C GLU A 218 1.09 2.07 -30.98
N ARG A 219 1.04 0.74 -30.91
CA ARG A 219 -0.12 0.02 -30.39
C ARG A 219 -0.23 0.20 -28.88
N LYS A 220 -1.47 0.32 -28.41
CA LYS A 220 -1.77 0.35 -26.98
C LYS A 220 -1.64 -1.06 -26.41
N GLY A 221 -1.07 -1.17 -25.22
CA GLY A 221 -1.04 -2.39 -24.44
C GLY A 221 -2.21 -2.46 -23.47
N ALA A 222 -2.81 -3.63 -23.33
CA ALA A 222 -3.76 -3.94 -22.27
C ALA A 222 -3.29 -5.17 -21.49
N PRO A 223 -3.48 -5.22 -20.16
CA PRO A 223 -3.29 -6.45 -19.41
C PRO A 223 -4.13 -7.57 -20.01
N SER A 224 -3.52 -8.73 -20.19
CA SER A 224 -4.18 -9.94 -20.68
C SER A 224 -3.88 -11.10 -19.75
N ASN A 225 -4.79 -12.06 -19.71
CA ASN A 225 -4.62 -13.29 -18.98
C ASN A 225 -5.23 -14.42 -19.79
N ASP A 226 -4.51 -15.53 -19.89
CA ASP A 226 -5.06 -16.78 -20.39
C ASP A 226 -5.90 -17.41 -19.29
N ILE A 227 -7.12 -17.82 -19.61
CA ILE A 227 -8.07 -18.39 -18.66
C ILE A 227 -8.71 -19.65 -19.24
N SER A 228 -8.97 -20.64 -18.39
CA SER A 228 -9.71 -21.84 -18.79
C SER A 228 -11.22 -21.56 -18.89
N PRO A 229 -11.98 -22.39 -19.64
CA PRO A 229 -13.44 -22.37 -19.60
C PRO A 229 -13.99 -22.43 -18.16
N GLY A 230 -15.02 -21.64 -17.86
CA GLY A 230 -15.65 -21.58 -16.54
C GLY A 230 -14.92 -20.73 -15.51
N TRP A 231 -13.82 -20.06 -15.86
CA TRP A 231 -13.09 -19.16 -14.95
C TRP A 231 -13.93 -17.96 -14.49
N LEU A 232 -14.67 -17.31 -15.40
CA LEU A 232 -15.59 -16.22 -15.06
C LEU A 232 -16.66 -16.69 -14.06
N ARG A 233 -17.20 -17.89 -14.30
CA ARG A 233 -18.23 -18.49 -13.45
C ARG A 233 -17.68 -18.84 -12.06
N THR A 234 -16.48 -19.40 -11.99
CA THR A 234 -15.78 -19.73 -10.73
C THR A 234 -15.56 -18.48 -9.88
N LEU A 235 -15.25 -17.34 -10.53
CA LEU A 235 -15.10 -16.04 -9.87
C LEU A 235 -16.43 -15.28 -9.69
N GLY A 236 -17.54 -15.79 -10.19
CA GLY A 236 -18.84 -15.11 -10.16
C GLY A 236 -18.90 -13.81 -10.98
N ILE A 237 -18.03 -13.65 -11.97
CA ILE A 237 -17.98 -12.48 -12.85
C ILE A 237 -19.10 -12.58 -13.90
N PRO A 238 -20.01 -11.60 -13.99
CA PRO A 238 -21.12 -11.66 -14.95
C PRO A 238 -20.65 -11.38 -16.38
N LEU A 239 -21.10 -12.21 -17.32
CA LEU A 239 -20.93 -11.96 -18.74
C LEU A 239 -22.00 -10.98 -19.23
N LEU A 240 -21.58 -9.83 -19.79
CA LEU A 240 -22.51 -8.79 -20.24
C LEU A 240 -23.05 -9.04 -21.66
N ALA A 241 -22.23 -9.61 -22.54
CA ALA A 241 -22.57 -9.90 -23.94
C ALA A 241 -21.68 -11.01 -24.50
N GLY A 242 -22.20 -11.75 -25.49
CA GLY A 242 -21.47 -12.83 -26.15
C GLY A 242 -21.59 -14.17 -25.42
N ARG A 243 -20.49 -14.92 -25.37
CA ARG A 243 -20.39 -16.23 -24.70
C ARG A 243 -19.05 -16.37 -23.98
N ASP A 244 -19.00 -17.23 -22.96
CA ASP A 244 -17.74 -17.66 -22.34
C ASP A 244 -16.96 -18.62 -23.29
N PHE A 245 -15.71 -18.89 -22.93
CA PHE A 245 -14.90 -19.93 -23.54
C PHE A 245 -15.53 -21.31 -23.31
N ASN A 246 -15.41 -22.19 -24.30
CA ASN A 246 -15.84 -23.59 -24.22
C ASN A 246 -14.78 -24.52 -24.80
N GLU A 247 -15.04 -25.82 -24.77
CA GLU A 247 -14.08 -26.86 -25.17
C GLU A 247 -13.72 -26.83 -26.67
N ARG A 248 -14.44 -26.06 -27.49
CA ARG A 248 -14.14 -25.86 -28.91
C ARG A 248 -13.23 -24.66 -29.16
N ASP A 249 -12.87 -23.88 -28.15
CA ASP A 249 -11.98 -22.74 -28.30
C ASP A 249 -10.52 -23.20 -28.15
N ILE A 250 -10.09 -24.07 -29.08
CA ILE A 250 -8.74 -24.66 -29.12
C ILE A 250 -7.91 -24.06 -30.28
N ALA A 251 -6.60 -24.29 -30.26
CA ALA A 251 -5.65 -23.69 -31.22
C ALA A 251 -5.97 -23.95 -32.70
N ASP A 252 -6.66 -25.04 -33.03
CA ASP A 252 -7.08 -25.39 -34.39
C ASP A 252 -8.40 -24.73 -34.83
N HIS A 253 -8.95 -23.84 -33.99
CA HIS A 253 -10.20 -23.11 -34.20
C HIS A 253 -9.99 -21.59 -34.15
N PRO A 254 -10.97 -20.79 -34.64
CA PRO A 254 -10.82 -19.34 -34.67
C PRO A 254 -10.52 -18.76 -33.28
N ASN A 255 -9.46 -17.97 -33.18
CA ASN A 255 -9.07 -17.32 -31.93
C ASN A 255 -10.22 -16.44 -31.39
N VAL A 256 -10.56 -16.68 -30.13
CA VAL A 256 -11.59 -15.93 -29.39
C VAL A 256 -10.94 -15.17 -28.24
N ILE A 257 -11.49 -14.00 -27.92
CA ILE A 257 -11.00 -13.16 -26.82
C ILE A 257 -12.19 -12.57 -26.07
N LEU A 258 -12.05 -12.49 -24.75
CA LEU A 258 -12.95 -11.76 -23.88
C LEU A 258 -12.30 -10.44 -23.49
N ILE A 259 -13.06 -9.35 -23.57
CA ILE A 259 -12.60 -8.01 -23.22
C ILE A 259 -13.47 -7.45 -22.10
N SER A 260 -12.85 -6.68 -21.21
CA SER A 260 -13.59 -5.99 -20.14
C SER A 260 -14.53 -4.93 -20.73
N ALA A 261 -15.58 -4.56 -19.99
CA ALA A 261 -16.53 -3.52 -20.41
C ALA A 261 -15.82 -2.18 -20.72
N THR A 262 -14.83 -1.81 -19.90
CA THR A 262 -13.99 -0.62 -20.13
C THR A 262 -13.12 -0.77 -21.37
N GLY A 263 -12.55 -1.96 -21.60
CA GLY A 263 -11.79 -2.27 -22.81
C GLY A 263 -12.66 -2.15 -24.07
N ALA A 264 -13.85 -2.74 -24.06
CA ALA A 264 -14.83 -2.62 -25.13
C ALA A 264 -15.18 -1.16 -25.43
N LYS A 265 -15.47 -0.35 -24.41
CA LYS A 265 -15.79 1.07 -24.58
C LYS A 265 -14.60 1.89 -25.12
N THR A 266 -13.38 1.56 -24.70
CA THR A 266 -12.17 2.26 -25.15
C THR A 266 -11.84 1.95 -26.61
N VAL A 267 -12.10 0.72 -27.06
CA VAL A 267 -11.74 0.26 -28.40
C VAL A 267 -12.87 0.49 -29.40
N PHE A 268 -14.10 0.17 -29.02
CA PHE A 268 -15.27 0.18 -29.90
C PHE A 268 -16.25 1.33 -29.59
N GLY A 269 -16.00 2.13 -28.55
CA GLY A 269 -16.90 3.23 -28.18
C GLY A 269 -18.27 2.72 -27.75
N ASN A 270 -19.31 3.09 -28.52
CA ASN A 270 -20.69 2.62 -28.32
C ASN A 270 -21.07 1.50 -29.31
N GLU A 271 -20.15 1.01 -30.13
CA GLU A 271 -20.42 -0.10 -31.05
C GLU A 271 -20.46 -1.44 -30.30
N ASN A 272 -21.24 -2.39 -30.81
CA ASN A 272 -21.25 -3.76 -30.28
C ASN A 272 -19.93 -4.48 -30.65
N PRO A 273 -19.12 -4.89 -29.66
CA PRO A 273 -17.84 -5.55 -29.93
C PRO A 273 -17.99 -7.02 -30.33
N VAL A 274 -19.16 -7.65 -30.12
CA VAL A 274 -19.35 -9.08 -30.39
C VAL A 274 -19.28 -9.36 -31.89
N GLY A 275 -18.42 -10.32 -32.27
CA GLY A 275 -18.19 -10.69 -33.67
C GLY A 275 -17.17 -9.80 -34.40
N LYS A 276 -16.59 -8.80 -33.73
CA LYS A 276 -15.50 -7.98 -34.27
C LYS A 276 -14.14 -8.64 -34.05
N THR A 277 -13.17 -8.26 -34.88
CA THR A 277 -11.82 -8.80 -34.83
C THR A 277 -10.83 -7.79 -34.26
N LEU A 278 -10.00 -8.26 -33.31
CA LEU A 278 -8.85 -7.54 -32.80
C LEU A 278 -7.57 -8.24 -33.24
N LEU A 279 -6.58 -7.45 -33.63
CA LEU A 279 -5.23 -7.91 -33.85
C LEU A 279 -4.47 -7.78 -32.54
N ILE A 280 -3.97 -8.90 -32.02
CA ILE A 280 -3.16 -8.94 -30.80
C ILE A 280 -1.77 -9.47 -31.12
N THR A 281 -0.74 -8.97 -30.43
CA THR A 281 0.58 -9.60 -30.46
C THR A 281 0.55 -10.90 -29.67
N SER A 282 1.07 -12.00 -30.21
CA SER A 282 1.23 -13.22 -29.41
C SER A 282 2.26 -12.96 -28.31
N GLY A 283 1.97 -13.44 -27.11
CA GLY A 283 2.96 -13.61 -26.05
C GLY A 283 3.93 -14.74 -26.38
#